data_AF-A0A453JP04-F1
#
_entry.id   AF-A0A453JP04-F1
#
_cell.length_a   1.000
_cell.length_b   1.000
_cell.length_c   1.000
_cell.angle_alpha   90.00
_cell.angle_beta   90.00
_cell.angle_gamma   90.00
#
_symmetry.space_group_name_H-M   'P 1'
#
loop_
_entity.id
_entity.type
_entity.pdbx_description
1 polymer ?
#
loop_
_entity_poly.entity_id
_entity_poly.type
_entity_poly.pdbx_seq_one_letter_code
_entity_poly.pdbx_strand_id
1 'polypeptide(L)'
;MAELKLKLMVPPALCLLLLIMPPLLLPPGCAATRLDPTQGPSEGNNKTCTELSKRSPILYCEHHACVYNCRIEGFAEGGFCNWLRCLCKRPC
;
A
#
# COMPACT_ATOMS: atom_id res chain seq x y z
N MET A 1 -13.81 40.52 -43.12
CA MET A 1 -12.38 40.79 -42.84
C MET A 1 -12.22 41.07 -41.35
N ALA A 2 -11.49 40.21 -40.64
CA ALA A 2 -10.72 40.52 -39.43
C ALA A 2 -10.07 39.21 -38.95
N GLU A 3 -8.78 39.05 -39.22
CA GLU A 3 -7.94 38.07 -38.53
C GLU A 3 -7.75 38.53 -37.08
N LEU A 4 -8.26 37.78 -36.10
CA LEU A 4 -7.90 38.00 -34.70
C LEU A 4 -6.86 36.97 -34.27
N LYS A 5 -5.61 37.39 -34.40
CA LYS A 5 -4.40 36.73 -33.91
C LYS A 5 -4.44 36.70 -32.38
N LEU A 6 -4.99 35.64 -31.78
CA LEU A 6 -4.93 35.46 -30.33
C LEU A 6 -3.67 34.68 -29.96
N LYS A 7 -2.67 35.45 -29.50
CA LYS A 7 -1.41 34.97 -28.93
C LYS A 7 -1.74 34.03 -27.77
N LEU A 8 -1.46 32.73 -27.93
CA LEU A 8 -1.71 31.71 -26.91
C LEU A 8 -0.83 32.03 -25.68
N MET A 9 -1.42 32.75 -24.73
CA MET A 9 -0.77 33.10 -23.48
C MET A 9 -1.02 31.94 -22.53
N VAL A 10 -0.01 31.07 -22.39
CA VAL A 10 -0.07 29.91 -21.49
C VAL A 10 -0.34 30.44 -20.08
N PRO A 11 -1.47 30.06 -19.44
CA PRO A 11 -1.82 30.57 -18.13
C PRO A 11 -0.76 30.14 -17.10
N PRO A 12 -0.35 31.03 -16.18
CA PRO A 12 0.63 30.71 -15.13
C PRO A 12 0.19 29.57 -14.19
N ALA A 13 -1.09 29.20 -14.23
CA ALA A 13 -1.65 28.05 -13.50
C ALA A 13 -1.08 26.70 -13.97
N LEU A 14 -0.60 26.57 -15.20
CA LEU A 14 0.00 25.33 -15.71
C LEU A 14 1.42 25.08 -15.16
N CYS A 15 2.18 26.15 -14.89
CA CYS A 15 3.46 26.03 -14.16
C CYS A 15 3.28 25.64 -12.69
N LEU A 16 2.19 26.08 -12.06
CA LEU A 16 1.85 25.72 -10.68
C LEU A 16 1.55 24.23 -10.52
N LEU A 17 0.93 23.59 -11.52
CA LEU A 17 0.67 22.14 -11.50
C LEU A 17 1.94 21.28 -11.48
N LEU A 18 3.05 21.74 -12.07
CA LEU A 18 4.32 21.03 -12.05
C LEU A 18 5.08 21.15 -10.72
N LEU A 19 4.77 22.17 -9.90
CA LEU A 19 5.41 22.41 -8.60
C LEU A 19 4.71 21.73 -7.42
N ILE A 20 3.47 21.25 -7.61
CA ILE A 20 2.70 20.56 -6.55
C ILE A 20 2.94 19.04 -6.58
N MET A 21 3.72 18.53 -7.54
CA MET A 21 4.30 17.20 -7.42
C MET A 21 5.34 17.23 -6.29
N PRO A 22 5.14 16.50 -5.17
CA PRO A 22 6.17 16.40 -4.16
C PRO A 22 7.41 15.77 -4.82
N PRO A 23 8.62 16.27 -4.56
CA PRO A 23 9.82 15.56 -4.96
C PRO A 23 9.76 14.17 -4.33
N LEU A 24 9.81 13.15 -5.18
CA LEU A 24 10.22 11.79 -4.82
C LEU A 24 11.67 11.88 -4.32
N LEU A 25 11.84 12.44 -3.12
CA LEU A 25 13.02 12.31 -2.29
C LEU A 25 12.99 10.86 -1.80
N LEU A 26 13.59 9.99 -2.62
CA LEU A 26 14.02 8.68 -2.16
C LEU A 26 14.86 8.88 -0.89
N PRO A 27 14.52 8.25 0.24
CA PRO A 27 15.47 8.15 1.32
C PRO A 27 16.68 7.33 0.82
N PRO A 28 17.93 7.80 0.99
CA PRO A 28 19.10 6.95 0.81
C PRO A 28 19.12 5.98 2.01
N GLY A 29 18.42 4.87 1.88
CA GLY A 29 18.20 3.98 3.01
C GLY A 29 17.47 2.67 2.68
N CYS A 30 17.41 2.24 1.43
CA CYS A 30 17.17 0.83 1.13
C CYS A 30 18.52 0.15 0.99
N ALA A 31 19.19 -0.06 2.12
CA ALA A 31 19.99 -1.25 2.23
C ALA A 31 19.05 -2.42 1.91
N ALA A 32 19.29 -3.09 0.80
CA ALA A 32 18.84 -4.46 0.62
C ALA A 32 19.59 -5.29 1.68
N THR A 33 19.15 -5.19 2.94
CA THR A 33 19.42 -6.24 3.90
C THR A 33 18.75 -7.46 3.32
N ARG A 34 19.57 -8.32 2.69
CA ARG A 34 19.29 -9.74 2.68
C ARG A 34 18.90 -10.09 4.11
N LEU A 35 17.61 -10.29 4.34
CA LEU A 35 17.15 -11.00 5.51
C LEU A 35 17.75 -12.39 5.37
N ASP A 36 18.86 -12.57 6.08
CA ASP A 36 19.43 -13.87 6.36
C ASP A 36 18.29 -14.77 6.88
N PRO A 37 18.06 -15.96 6.30
CA PRO A 37 16.96 -16.83 6.72
C PRO A 37 17.16 -17.45 8.11
N THR A 38 18.18 -17.04 8.86
CA THR A 38 18.67 -17.74 10.04
C THR A 38 18.63 -16.85 11.29
N GLN A 39 17.46 -16.44 11.74
CA GLN A 39 17.30 -15.99 13.13
C GLN A 39 15.86 -16.17 13.66
N GLY A 40 15.54 -17.41 14.03
CA GLY A 40 14.95 -17.66 15.35
C GLY A 40 16.09 -17.80 16.37
N PRO A 41 15.86 -17.87 17.71
CA PRO A 41 14.71 -18.58 18.30
C PRO A 41 14.09 -17.91 19.54
N SER A 42 12.80 -18.15 19.79
CA SER A 42 12.28 -18.61 21.10
C SER A 42 10.78 -18.85 21.07
N GLU A 43 10.43 -20.09 21.39
CA GLU A 43 9.32 -20.45 22.28
C GLU A 43 7.87 -20.21 21.78
N GLY A 44 7.27 -21.30 21.31
CA GLY A 44 5.88 -21.39 20.87
C GLY A 44 5.80 -21.85 19.42
N ASN A 45 5.60 -23.16 19.22
CA ASN A 45 5.45 -23.79 17.90
C ASN A 45 4.09 -23.45 17.25
N ASN A 46 3.82 -22.15 17.03
CA ASN A 46 2.65 -21.60 16.33
C ASN A 46 3.07 -20.29 15.66
N LYS A 47 3.98 -20.36 14.70
CA LYS A 47 4.41 -19.18 13.95
C LYS A 47 3.27 -18.76 13.01
N THR A 48 2.63 -17.63 13.27
CA THR A 48 1.60 -17.09 12.37
C THR A 48 2.24 -16.23 11.28
N CYS A 49 1.99 -16.57 10.03
CA CYS A 49 2.34 -15.82 8.83
C CYS A 49 1.16 -14.92 8.41
N THR A 50 1.45 -13.85 7.68
CA THR A 50 0.41 -12.95 7.15
C THR A 50 0.54 -12.78 5.65
N GLU A 51 -0.61 -12.71 4.96
CA GLU A 51 -0.72 -12.47 3.52
C GLU A 51 -1.71 -11.33 3.26
N LEU A 52 -1.54 -10.56 2.19
CA LEU A 52 -2.48 -9.49 1.84
C LEU A 52 -3.80 -10.10 1.33
N SER A 53 -4.94 -9.66 1.87
CA SER A 53 -6.26 -10.06 1.36
C SER A 53 -6.41 -9.62 -0.09
N LYS A 54 -6.86 -10.54 -0.95
CA LYS A 54 -7.15 -10.31 -2.37
C LYS A 54 -8.52 -9.67 -2.58
N ARG A 55 -9.43 -9.80 -1.61
CA ARG A 55 -10.80 -9.27 -1.67
C ARG A 55 -10.98 -7.91 -1.01
N SER A 56 -10.13 -7.56 -0.05
CA SER A 56 -10.33 -6.32 0.72
C SER A 56 -9.76 -5.09 0.00
N PRO A 57 -10.49 -3.97 -0.06
CA PRO A 57 -10.00 -2.75 -0.69
C PRO A 57 -8.82 -2.14 0.08
N ILE A 58 -7.86 -1.54 -0.63
CA ILE A 58 -6.65 -0.91 -0.05
C ILE A 58 -6.94 0.51 0.49
N LEU A 59 -8.13 1.04 0.26
CA LEU A 59 -8.51 2.42 0.62
C LEU A 59 -9.21 2.53 1.96
N TYR A 60 -9.71 1.41 2.49
CA TYR A 60 -10.45 1.35 3.75
C TYR A 60 -10.42 -0.07 4.29
N CYS A 61 -10.02 -0.23 5.55
CA CYS A 61 -10.03 -1.52 6.21
C CYS A 61 -10.94 -1.49 7.42
N GLU A 62 -12.06 -2.21 7.30
CA GLU A 62 -12.98 -2.47 8.41
C GLU A 62 -12.68 -3.85 8.97
N HIS A 63 -12.51 -3.93 10.30
CA HIS A 63 -11.98 -5.14 10.93
C HIS A 63 -12.87 -6.36 10.69
N HIS A 64 -14.20 -6.23 10.81
CA HIS A 64 -15.11 -7.35 10.60
C HIS A 64 -15.14 -7.80 9.13
N ALA A 65 -15.22 -6.89 8.16
CA ALA A 65 -15.09 -7.23 6.74
C ALA A 65 -13.75 -7.89 6.42
N CYS A 66 -12.65 -7.42 7.00
CA CYS A 66 -11.32 -8.02 6.79
C CYS A 66 -11.28 -9.48 7.28
N VAL A 67 -11.72 -9.74 8.51
CA VAL A 67 -11.79 -11.10 9.06
C VAL A 67 -12.68 -12.00 8.20
N TYR A 68 -13.84 -11.50 7.78
CA TYR A 68 -14.78 -12.23 6.94
C TYR A 68 -14.19 -12.56 5.56
N ASN A 69 -13.59 -11.57 4.89
CA ASN A 69 -12.94 -11.76 3.59
C ASN A 69 -11.79 -12.76 3.65
N CYS A 70 -10.96 -12.69 4.69
CA CYS A 70 -9.87 -13.65 4.89
C CYS A 70 -10.39 -15.08 5.05
N ARG A 71 -11.49 -15.28 5.78
CA ARG A 71 -12.11 -16.62 5.89
C ARG A 71 -12.62 -17.14 4.54
N ILE A 72 -13.19 -16.28 3.70
CA ILE A 72 -13.62 -16.67 2.35
C ILE A 72 -12.43 -17.01 1.46
N GLU A 73 -11.30 -16.33 1.64
CA GLU A 73 -10.05 -16.62 0.93
C GLU A 73 -9.35 -17.91 1.43
N GLY A 74 -9.89 -18.59 2.45
CA GLY A 74 -9.36 -19.84 3.00
C GLY A 74 -8.44 -19.68 4.21
N PHE A 75 -8.31 -18.47 4.76
CA PHE A 75 -7.51 -18.21 5.95
C PHE A 75 -8.35 -18.44 7.22
N ALA A 76 -8.24 -19.64 7.79
CA ALA A 76 -9.03 -20.09 8.94
C ALA A 76 -8.87 -19.20 10.20
N GLU A 77 -7.68 -18.65 10.40
CA GLU A 77 -7.36 -17.73 11.50
C GLU A 77 -7.92 -16.31 11.29
N GLY A 78 -8.55 -16.04 10.15
CA GLY A 78 -9.10 -14.73 9.80
C GLY A 78 -8.02 -13.73 9.41
N GLY A 79 -8.16 -12.48 9.83
CA GLY A 79 -7.25 -11.41 9.48
C GLY A 79 -7.36 -10.20 10.40
N PHE A 80 -6.56 -9.17 10.11
CA PHE A 80 -6.60 -7.89 10.82
C PHE A 80 -6.27 -6.74 9.89
N CYS A 81 -6.69 -5.54 10.29
CA CYS A 81 -6.38 -4.32 9.56
C CYS A 81 -5.03 -3.77 10.01
N ASN A 82 -4.17 -3.50 9.03
CA ASN A 82 -2.96 -2.72 9.19
C ASN A 82 -3.11 -1.45 8.35
N TRP A 83 -3.44 -0.33 9.01
CA TRP A 83 -3.87 0.91 8.35
C TRP A 83 -5.04 0.65 7.41
N LEU A 84 -4.87 0.89 6.11
CA LEU A 84 -5.89 0.69 5.08
C LEU A 84 -5.83 -0.72 4.43
N ARG A 85 -4.94 -1.60 4.90
CA ARG A 85 -4.72 -2.93 4.30
C ARG A 85 -5.24 -4.03 5.21
N CYS A 86 -5.97 -4.98 4.64
CA CYS A 86 -6.35 -6.20 5.33
C CYS A 86 -5.28 -7.28 5.14
N LEU A 87 -4.82 -7.85 6.25
CA LEU A 87 -3.84 -8.93 6.31
C LEU A 87 -4.49 -10.20 6.87
N CYS A 88 -4.47 -11.28 6.09
CA CYS A 88 -4.97 -12.58 6.47
C CYS A 88 -3.91 -13.42 7.16
N LYS A 89 -4.30 -14.12 8.22
CA LYS A 89 -3.43 -14.96 9.04
C LYS A 89 -3.44 -16.40 8.53
N ARG A 90 -2.26 -17.01 8.46
CA ARG A 90 -2.08 -18.43 8.16
C ARG A 90 -1.00 -19.01 9.06
N PRO A 91 -1.05 -20.31 9.37
CA PRO A 91 0.12 -20.97 9.93
C PRO A 91 1.30 -20.84 8.95
N CYS A 92 2.46 -20.47 9.48
CA CYS A 92 3.73 -20.86 8.90
C CYS A 92 4.01 -22.31 9.36
#